data_AF-A0AAV5ZDZ4-F1
#
_entry.id   AF-A0AAV5ZDZ4-F1
#
_cell.length_a   1.000
_cell.length_b   1.000
_cell.length_c   1.000
_cell.angle_alpha   90.00
_cell.angle_beta   90.00
_cell.angle_gamma   90.00
#
_symmetry.space_group_name_H-M   'P 1'
#
loop_
_entity.id
_entity.type
_entity.pdbx_description
1 polymer ?
#
loop_
_entity_poly.entity_id
_entity_poly.type
_entity_poly.pdbx_seq_one_letter_code
_entity_poly.pdbx_strand_id
1 'polypeptide(L)' 'LLVQRAVRWPGHCAFDSEIRDQAFDDLVAWVEKGVKPAGDDVLTADRATLGRRWTPRPHPADTGR' A
#
# COMPACT_ATOMS: atom_id res chain seq x y z
N LEU A 1 -11.13 -9.15 -9.49
CA LEU A 1 -9.69 -9.13 -9.15
C LEU A 1 -9.50 -8.24 -7.93
N LEU A 2 -8.61 -8.59 -7.00
CA LEU A 2 -8.30 -7.79 -5.81
C LEU A 2 -6.96 -7.08 -6.03
N VAL A 3 -6.84 -5.84 -5.54
CA VAL A 3 -5.56 -5.11 -5.45
C VAL A 3 -5.29 -4.85 -3.98
N GLN A 4 -4.13 -5.27 -3.49
CA GLN A 4 -3.74 -5.12 -2.08
C GLN A 4 -2.53 -4.19 -1.98
N ARG A 5 -2.48 -3.37 -0.94
CA ARG A 5 -1.37 -2.45 -0.65
C ARG A 5 -1.03 -2.58 0.83
N ALA A 6 0.16 -3.06 1.14
CA ALA A 6 0.61 -3.15 2.52
C ALA A 6 1.11 -1.78 3.00
N VAL A 7 0.91 -1.48 4.28
CA VAL A 7 1.45 -0.28 4.95
C VAL A 7 2.32 -0.75 6.10
N ARG A 8 3.54 -0.22 6.20
CA ARG A 8 4.53 -0.62 7.21
C ARG A 8 4.43 0.27 8.44
N TRP A 9 3.58 -0.12 9.39
CA TRP A 9 3.51 0.54 10.70
C TRP A 9 3.20 -0.46 11.82
N PRO A 10 3.79 -0.32 13.02
CA PRO A 10 3.60 -1.28 14.12
C PRO A 10 2.23 -1.18 14.83
N GLY A 11 1.41 -0.17 14.54
CA GLY A 11 0.15 0.11 15.24
C GLY A 11 -1.10 -0.32 14.45
N HIS A 12 -2.14 -0.77 15.16
CA HIS A 12 -3.46 -1.02 14.56
C HIS A 12 -4.05 0.29 14.00
N CYS A 13 -4.51 0.24 12.76
CA CYS A 13 -5.03 1.41 12.02
C CYS A 13 -4.08 2.59 11.86
N ALA A 14 -2.77 2.40 12.02
CA ALA A 14 -1.79 3.47 11.92
C ALA A 14 -1.38 3.81 10.46
N PHE A 15 -2.38 3.89 9.59
CA PHE A 15 -2.24 4.41 8.24
C PHE A 15 -2.45 5.93 8.29
N ASP A 16 -1.57 6.66 7.60
CA ASP A 16 -1.74 8.10 7.41
C ASP A 16 -3.03 8.38 6.60
N SER A 17 -3.70 9.50 6.89
CA SER A 17 -4.91 9.90 6.15
C SER A 17 -4.64 10.04 4.66
N GLU A 18 -3.47 10.53 4.26
CA GLU A 18 -3.08 10.68 2.85
C GLU A 18 -3.10 9.33 2.11
N ILE A 19 -2.63 8.25 2.77
CA ILE A 19 -2.63 6.90 2.20
C ILE A 19 -4.06 6.41 1.99
N ARG A 20 -4.95 6.69 2.95
CA ARG A 20 -6.35 6.26 2.90
C ARG A 20 -7.10 6.99 1.80
N ASP A 21 -6.90 8.30 1.70
CA ASP A 21 -7.58 9.14 0.72
C ASP A 21 -7.16 8.73 -0.70
N GLN A 22 -5.86 8.58 -0.95
CA GLN A 22 -5.37 8.12 -2.26
C GLN A 22 -5.85 6.69 -2.61
N ALA A 23 -5.89 5.78 -1.63
CA ALA A 23 -6.39 4.43 -1.87
C ALA A 23 -7.89 4.42 -2.20
N PHE A 24 -8.66 5.33 -1.60
CA PHE A 24 -10.08 5.50 -1.90
C PHE A 24 -10.30 6.11 -3.29
N ASP A 25 -9.57 7.17 -3.64
CA ASP A 25 -9.63 7.78 -4.97
C ASP A 25 -9.30 6.78 -6.08
N ASP A 26 -8.28 5.94 -5.86
CA ASP A 26 -7.91 4.88 -6.79
C ASP A 26 -8.98 3.78 -6.92
N LEU A 27 -9.66 3.45 -5.82
CA LEU A 27 -10.80 2.53 -5.84
C LEU A 27 -11.96 3.10 -6.67
N VAL A 28 -12.30 4.37 -6.44
CA VAL A 28 -13.34 5.08 -7.20
C VAL A 28 -12.99 5.12 -8.69
N ALA A 29 -11.75 5.50 -9.03
CA ALA A 29 -11.29 5.52 -10.42
C ALA A 29 -11.33 4.13 -11.07
N TRP A 30 -11.03 3.06 -10.32
CA TRP A 30 -11.15 1.71 -10.85
C TRP A 30 -12.60 1.32 -11.13
N VAL A 31 -13.50 1.57 -10.18
CA VAL A 31 -14.91 1.20 -10.29
C VAL A 31 -15.61 2.01 -11.38
N GLU A 32 -15.38 3.32 -11.43
CA GLU A 32 -16.10 4.21 -12.34
C GLU A 32 -15.50 4.28 -13.74
N LYS A 33 -14.16 4.14 -13.84
CA LYS A 33 -13.43 4.42 -15.09
C LYS A 33 -12.63 3.21 -15.59
N GLY A 34 -12.66 2.09 -14.87
CA GLY A 34 -11.90 0.88 -15.23
C GLY A 34 -10.38 1.02 -15.03
N VAL A 35 -9.89 2.10 -14.43
CA VAL A 35 -8.46 2.35 -14.23
C VAL A 35 -7.97 1.53 -13.04
N LYS A 36 -7.49 0.31 -13.31
CA LYS A 36 -7.00 -0.59 -12.25
C LYS A 36 -5.72 -0.01 -11.60
N PRO A 37 -5.70 0.19 -10.27
CA PRO A 37 -4.51 0.64 -9.57
C PRO A 37 -3.42 -0.43 -9.53
N ALA A 38 -2.18 0.02 -9.35
CA ALA A 38 -1.11 -0.85 -8.91
C ALA A 38 -1.32 -1.30 -7.44
N GLY A 39 -0.79 -2.48 -7.11
CA GLY A 39 -0.72 -3.01 -5.75
C GLY A 39 0.56 -3.80 -5.54
N ASP A 40 0.68 -4.39 -4.36
CA ASP A 40 1.75 -5.30 -3.99
C ASP A 40 1.44 -6.72 -4.47
N ASP A 41 2.48 -7.44 -4.87
CA ASP A 41 2.41 -8.91 -4.99
C ASP A 41 2.49 -9.52 -3.59
N VAL A 42 1.33 -9.75 -2.97
CA VAL A 42 1.23 -10.30 -1.61
C VAL A 42 1.68 -11.76 -1.50
N LEU A 43 1.90 -12.44 -2.62
CA LEU A 43 2.36 -13.82 -2.67
C LEU A 43 3.88 -13.91 -2.91
N THR A 44 4.58 -12.77 -2.97
CA THR A 44 6.04 -12.73 -3.09
C THR A 44 6.74 -13.55 -2.01
N ALA A 45 7.80 -14.27 -2.40
CA ALA A 45 8.67 -14.95 -1.47
C ALA A 45 9.42 -13.96 -0.57
N ASP A 46 9.81 -12.80 -1.11
CA ASP A 46 10.49 -11.75 -0.36
C ASP A 46 9.50 -10.74 0.24
N ARG A 47 9.06 -11.03 1.46
CA ARG A 47 8.16 -10.19 2.26
C ARG A 47 8.77 -8.83 2.63
N ALA A 48 10.08 -8.66 2.55
CA ALA A 48 10.73 -7.38 2.85
C ALA A 48 10.37 -6.30 1.82
N THR A 49 9.81 -6.67 0.67
CA THR A 49 9.37 -5.74 -0.39
C THR A 49 7.97 -5.16 -0.19
N LEU A 50 7.07 -5.88 0.50
CA LEU A 50 5.66 -5.50 0.64
C LEU A 50 5.51 -4.11 1.25
N GLY A 51 4.67 -3.24 0.69
CA GLY A 51 4.40 -1.93 1.27
C GLY A 51 5.53 -0.91 1.18
N ARG A 52 6.70 -1.23 0.62
CA ARG A 52 7.78 -0.25 0.40
C ARG A 52 7.35 0.91 -0.51
N ARG A 53 6.46 0.64 -1.47
CA ARG A 53 5.90 1.65 -2.38
C ARG A 53 4.86 2.55 -1.72
N TRP A 54 4.08 2.02 -0.78
CA TRP A 54 2.88 2.65 -0.25
C TRP A 54 3.08 3.28 1.13
N THR A 55 4.24 3.05 1.75
CA THR A 55 4.58 3.63 3.06
C THR A 55 5.44 4.89 2.83
N PRO A 56 4.86 6.11 2.93
CA PRO A 56 5.55 7.35 2.61
C PRO A 56 6.68 7.68 3.60
N ARG A 57 6.52 7.27 4.86
CA ARG A 57 7.56 7.36 5.90
C ARG A 57 8.08 5.96 6.20
N PRO A 58 9.31 5.62 5.78
CA PRO A 58 9.92 4.35 6.14
C PRO A 58 9.91 4.16 7.65
N HIS A 59 9.54 2.98 8.12
CA HIS A 59 9.67 2.69 9.54
C HIS A 59 11.16 2.65 9.90
N PRO A 60 11.60 3.09 11.09
CA PRO A 60 13.02 3.02 11.48
C PRO A 60 13.65 1.60 11.38
N ALA A 61 12.82 0.56 11.45
CA ALA A 61 13.23 -0.83 11.27
C ALA A 61 13.35 -1.28 9.79
N ASP A 62 12.93 -0.45 8.83
CA ASP A 62 13.17 -0.66 7.39
C ASP A 62 14.62 -0.24 7.05
N THR A 63 15.60 -0.88 7.68
CA THR A 63 17.02 -0.68 7.36
C THR A 63 17.39 -1.51 6.14
N GLY A 64 17.75 -0.87 5.03
CA GLY A 64 18.30 -1.54 3.85
C GLY A 64 17.57 -1.16 2.56
N ARG A 65 18.19 -0.26 1.79
CA ARG A 65 17.82 0.02 0.40
C ARG A 65 18.11 -1.21 -0.45
#